data_AF-A0A660VIP5-F1
#
_entry.id   AF-A0A660VIP5-F1
#
_cell.length_a   1.000
_cell.length_b   1.000
_cell.length_c   1.000
_cell.angle_alpha   90.00
_cell.angle_beta   90.00
_cell.angle_gamma   90.00
#
_symmetry.space_group_name_H-M   'P 1'
#
loop_
_entity.id
_entity.type
_entity.pdbx_description
1 polymer ?
#
loop_
_entity_poly.entity_id
_entity_poly.type
_entity_poly.pdbx_seq_one_letter_code
_entity_poly.pdbx_strand_id
1 'polypeptide(L)' 'MWYTFCPRPGFATKGAAVVFAFGAGWDALETEEGRLAAPSGAAHYLEHVLFKRAGEDLSDRFAA' A
#
# COMPACT_ATOMS: atom_id res chain seq x y z
N MET A 1 -9.60 10.72 -5.45
CA MET A 1 -9.45 9.27 -5.20
C MET A 1 -10.50 8.57 -6.04
N TRP A 2 -10.07 7.80 -7.04
CA TRP A 2 -10.98 7.05 -7.90
C TRP A 2 -11.12 5.64 -7.32
N TYR A 3 -12.34 5.17 -7.11
CA TYR A 3 -12.58 3.77 -6.77
C TYR A 3 -13.40 3.12 -7.88
N THR A 4 -13.10 1.86 -8.18
CA THR A 4 -13.85 1.06 -9.14
C THR A 4 -14.60 -0.02 -8.36
N PHE A 5 -15.93 0.01 -8.43
CA PHE A 5 -16.76 -1.04 -7.86
C PHE A 5 -17.01 -2.14 -8.90
N CYS A 6 -16.67 -3.38 -8.56
CA CYS A 6 -16.81 -4.54 -9.45
C CYS A 6 -17.68 -5.62 -8.80
N PRO A 7 -19.02 -5.56 -8.95
CA PRO A 7 -19.90 -6.59 -8.41
C PRO A 7 -19.71 -7.89 -9.19
N ARG A 8 -19.35 -8.96 -8.48
CA ARG A 8 -19.13 -10.30 -9.05
C ARG A 8 -20.02 -11.35 -8.36
N PRO A 9 -21.34 -11.36 -8.63
CA PRO A 9 -22.23 -12.36 -8.06
C PRO A 9 -21.83 -13.77 -8.51
N GLY A 10 -21.90 -14.74 -7.60
CA GLY A 10 -21.48 -16.13 -7.83
C GLY A 10 -19.99 -16.42 -7.62
N PHE A 11 -19.16 -15.42 -7.37
CA PHE A 11 -17.76 -15.63 -6.97
C PHE A 11 -17.69 -16.00 -5.49
N ALA A 12 -16.89 -17.02 -5.18
CA ALA A 12 -16.73 -17.52 -3.81
C ALA A 12 -15.97 -16.56 -2.90
N THR A 13 -15.05 -15.76 -3.46
CA THR A 13 -14.21 -14.81 -2.72
C THR A 13 -14.50 -13.37 -3.12
N LYS A 14 -14.30 -12.47 -2.17
CA LYS A 14 -14.37 -11.02 -2.37
C LYS A 14 -12.97 -10.45 -2.14
N GLY A 15 -12.59 -9.46 -2.94
CA GLY A 15 -11.30 -8.80 -2.82
C GLY A 15 -11.43 -7.29 -3.00
N ALA A 16 -10.56 -6.56 -2.32
CA ALA A 16 -10.39 -5.13 -2.50
C ALA A 16 -8.88 -4.83 -2.52
N ALA A 17 -8.48 -3.86 -3.33
CA ALA A 17 -7.10 -3.41 -3.42
C ALA A 17 -7.03 -1.90 -3.26
N VAL A 18 -6.04 -1.44 -2.51
CA VAL A 18 -5.64 -0.04 -2.44
C VAL A 18 -4.27 0.06 -3.07
N VAL A 19 -4.11 0.93 -4.05
CA VAL A 19 -2.87 1.08 -4.80
C VAL A 19 -2.36 2.50 -4.62
N PHE A 20 -1.08 2.62 -4.27
CA PHE A 20 -0.37 3.89 -4.21
C PHE A 20 0.46 4.07 -5.47
N ALA A 21 0.47 5.27 -6.04
CA ALA A 21 1.31 5.60 -7.18
C ALA A 21 2.77 5.85 -6.74
N PHE A 22 3.36 4.90 -6.04
CA PHE A 22 4.73 4.94 -5.51
C PHE A 22 5.30 3.52 -5.53
N GLY A 23 6.56 3.38 -5.97
CA GLY A 23 7.15 2.05 -6.17
C GLY A 23 8.67 2.09 -6.29
N ALA A 24 9.28 0.94 -6.56
CA ALA A 24 10.74 0.76 -6.54
C ALA A 24 11.52 1.67 -7.52
N GLY A 25 10.87 2.18 -8.57
CA GLY A 25 11.49 3.09 -9.53
C GLY A 25 11.52 4.56 -9.10
N TRP A 26 10.96 4.90 -7.93
CA TRP A 26 10.97 6.26 -7.41
C TRP A 26 12.27 6.50 -6.63
N ASP A 27 13.01 7.53 -7.04
CA ASP A 27 14.27 7.97 -6.43
C ASP A 27 14.06 9.09 -5.40
N ALA A 28 12.88 9.69 -5.38
CA ALA A 28 12.49 10.73 -4.44
C ALA A 28 10.98 10.88 -4.30
N LEU A 29 10.57 11.52 -3.21
CA LEU A 29 9.19 11.92 -2.91
C LEU A 29 9.13 13.45 -2.92
N GLU A 30 8.15 14.00 -3.63
CA GLU A 30 7.85 15.43 -3.55
C GLU A 30 7.09 15.71 -2.24
N THR A 31 7.56 16.70 -1.47
CA THR A 31 7.00 17.13 -0.18
C THR A 31 6.80 18.64 -0.18
N GLU A 32 6.07 19.18 0.81
CA GLU A 32 5.86 20.64 0.92
C GLU A 32 7.19 21.38 1.15
N GLU A 33 8.16 20.75 1.80
CA GLU A 33 9.49 21.29 2.04
C GLU A 33 10.50 21.01 0.90
N GLY A 34 10.08 20.36 -0.19
CA GLY A 34 10.91 20.06 -1.36
C GLY A 34 11.04 18.56 -1.66
N ARG A 35 12.13 18.16 -2.29
CA ARG A 35 12.32 16.78 -2.77
C ARG A 35 13.09 15.94 -1.75
N LEU A 36 12.43 14.93 -1.19
CA LEU A 36 13.02 13.97 -0.25
C LEU A 36 13.59 12.76 -1.01
N ALA A 37 14.88 12.49 -0.91
CA ALA A 37 15.48 11.31 -1.52
C ALA A 37 14.87 10.02 -0.95
N ALA A 38 14.48 9.10 -1.84
CA ALA A 38 13.94 7.79 -1.50
C ALA A 38 15.00 6.72 -1.86
N PRO A 39 15.65 6.09 -0.87
CA PRO A 39 16.61 5.03 -1.14
C PRO A 39 15.96 3.86 -1.88
N SER A 40 16.76 3.14 -2.67
CA SER A 40 16.30 1.88 -3.28
C SER A 40 15.76 0.94 -2.20
N GLY A 41 14.56 0.40 -2.44
CA GLY A 41 13.87 -0.46 -1.48
C GLY A 41 12.97 0.27 -0.48
N ALA A 42 12.94 1.61 -0.45
CA ALA A 42 12.08 2.37 0.46
C ALA A 42 10.59 2.04 0.28
N ALA A 43 10.12 1.90 -0.97
CA ALA A 43 8.72 1.52 -1.25
C ALA A 43 8.37 0.14 -0.69
N HIS A 44 9.23 -0.85 -0.89
CA HIS A 44 9.03 -2.19 -0.35
C HIS A 44 9.13 -2.20 1.18
N TYR A 45 10.07 -1.46 1.76
CA TYR A 45 10.17 -1.34 3.22
C TYR A 45 8.88 -0.75 3.82
N LEU A 46 8.34 0.31 3.22
CA LEU A 46 7.09 0.93 3.66
C LEU A 46 5.89 -0.01 3.52
N GLU A 47 5.83 -0.84 2.48
CA GLU A 47 4.82 -1.90 2.34
C GLU A 47 4.81 -2.86 3.54
N HIS A 48 5.99 -3.30 4.02
CA HIS A 48 6.09 -4.15 5.22
C HIS A 48 5.70 -3.43 6.51
N VAL A 49 5.99 -2.13 6.61
CA VAL A 49 5.67 -1.35 7.81
C VAL A 49 4.20 -0.91 7.84
N LEU A 50 3.53 -0.84 6.69
CA LEU A 50 2.13 -0.41 6.58
C LEU A 50 1.18 -1.20 7.48
N PHE A 51 1.47 -2.48 7.69
CA PHE A 51 0.68 -3.38 8.53
C PHE A 51 1.11 -3.42 10.00
N LYS A 52 2.19 -2.71 10.37
CA LYS A 52 2.68 -2.61 11.74
C LYS A 52 2.03 -1.40 12.42
N ARG A 53 1.05 -1.65 13.29
CA ARG A 53 0.51 -0.64 14.21
C ARG A 53 1.16 -0.86 15.59
N ALA A 54 1.29 0.19 16.40
CA ALA A 54 1.86 0.10 17.75
C ALA A 54 1.20 -1.03 18.57
N GLY A 55 1.91 -2.15 18.70
CA GLY A 55 1.47 -3.34 19.44
C GLY A 55 0.66 -4.39 18.65
N GLU A 56 0.35 -4.18 17.37
CA GLU A 56 -0.50 -5.08 16.59
C GLU A 56 0.03 -5.28 15.15
N ASP A 57 0.19 -6.53 14.75
CA ASP A 57 0.34 -6.91 13.34
C ASP A 57 -1.06 -7.03 12.72
N LEU A 58 -1.36 -6.17 11.74
CA LEU A 58 -2.66 -6.15 11.10
C LEU A 58 -2.78 -7.16 9.95
N SER A 59 -1.69 -7.79 9.51
CA SER A 59 -1.69 -8.71 8.38
C SER A 59 -2.57 -9.94 8.63
N ASP A 60 -2.64 -10.42 9.87
CA ASP A 60 -3.53 -11.51 10.30
C ASP A 60 -5.02 -11.22 10.02
N ARG A 61 -5.42 -9.94 10.00
CA ARG A 61 -6.81 -9.56 9.70
C ARG A 61 -7.15 -9.68 8.21
N PHE A 62 -6.14 -9.85 7.36
CA PHE A 62 -6.26 -9.96 5.90
C PHE A 62 -5.83 -11.31 5.36
N ALA A 63 -5.26 -12.21 6.17
CA ALA A 63 -4.73 -13.52 5.77
C ALA A 63 -5.79 -14.64 5.63
N ALA A 64 -7.08 -14.29 5.57
CA ALA A 64 -8.21 -15.23 5.52
C ALA A 64 -8.46 -15.85 4.14
#